data_AF-A0A915UGG1-F1
#
_entry.id   AF-A0A915UGG1-F1
#
_cell.length_a   1.000
_cell.length_b   1.000
_cell.length_c   1.000
_cell.angle_alpha   90.00
_cell.angle_beta   90.00
_cell.angle_gamma   90.00
#
_symmetry.space_group_name_H-M   'P 1'
#
loop_
_entity.id
_entity.type
_entity.pdbx_description
1 polymer ?
#
loop_
_entity_poly.entity_id
_entity_poly.type
_entity_poly.pdbx_seq_one_letter_code
_entity_poly.pdbx_strand_id
1 'polypeptide(L)'
;MLQGAHDAERQTLEMTLSQALVEMAPPDRTLSPEENQRRERAIVMVFEELSRLARRVVEPAHRDELVSNLLYRLMKNRPGPRRYTADDEGARAYLVRGLRNQEKDAHRRDARQANRCPDPRDRDSRKARAPEDEDFVDPETPDDNLQQDERARLEAEATRQLFDLAIPAISRSLQNPTGFLANMADLRAIFDGTLSVDQIVAREGGTPETYTTVRNRVYQRHKRARAYLLEVPRNRPDDVPRLTAWLTRAGLPSELTDEVRRVANEVFAPRVDRGEAALEEQVS
;
A
#
# COMPACT_ATOMS: atom_id res chain seq x y z
N MET A 1 0.93 42.73 33.60
CA MET A 1 0.29 41.41 33.50
C MET A 1 -0.47 41.27 32.18
N LEU A 2 0.20 41.46 31.03
CA LEU A 2 -0.41 41.41 29.69
C LEU A 2 0.37 40.52 28.71
N GLN A 3 1.35 39.75 29.20
CA GLN A 3 2.12 38.80 28.38
C GLN A 3 1.51 37.40 28.37
N GLY A 4 0.74 37.02 29.39
CA GLY A 4 0.11 35.69 29.47
C GLY A 4 -1.14 35.48 28.61
N ALA A 5 -1.75 36.55 28.10
CA ALA A 5 -2.95 36.44 27.25
C ALA A 5 -2.60 36.24 25.76
N HIS A 6 -1.47 36.78 25.30
CA HIS A 6 -1.00 36.59 23.92
C HIS A 6 -0.37 35.22 23.66
N ASP A 7 0.10 34.53 24.70
CA ASP A 7 0.57 33.13 24.56
C ASP A 7 -0.60 32.12 24.57
N ALA A 8 -1.76 32.49 25.12
CA ALA A 8 -2.98 31.67 25.08
C ALA A 8 -3.74 31.80 23.75
N GLU A 9 -3.69 32.96 23.09
CA GLU A 9 -4.29 33.16 21.75
C GLU A 9 -3.37 32.70 20.60
N ARG A 10 -2.05 32.60 20.81
CA ARG A 10 -1.14 31.91 19.88
C ARG A 10 -1.25 30.39 19.93
N GLN A 11 -1.97 29.85 20.91
CA GLN A 11 -2.50 28.49 20.90
C GLN A 11 -3.87 28.43 20.19
N THR A 12 -4.07 29.20 19.12
CA THR A 12 -4.89 28.73 18.00
C THR A 12 -4.33 27.38 17.56
N LEU A 13 -4.84 26.33 18.19
CA LEU A 13 -4.59 24.91 18.01
C LEU A 13 -4.15 24.58 16.59
N GLU A 14 -2.84 24.58 16.33
CA GLU A 14 -2.27 23.99 15.12
C GLU A 14 -2.54 22.49 15.20
N MET A 15 -3.64 22.08 14.58
CA MET A 15 -3.91 20.68 14.34
C MET A 15 -2.73 20.11 13.56
N THR A 16 -2.06 19.13 14.14
CA THR A 16 -0.95 18.44 13.49
C THR A 16 -1.46 17.59 12.33
N LEU A 17 -0.60 17.25 11.36
CA LEU A 17 -0.98 16.37 10.25
C LEU A 17 -1.45 15.00 10.76
N SER A 18 -0.78 14.48 11.79
CA SER A 18 -1.19 13.27 12.49
C SER A 18 -2.63 13.37 13.02
N GLN A 19 -2.96 14.47 13.72
CA GLN A 19 -4.31 14.71 14.22
C GLN A 19 -5.31 14.87 13.08
N ALA A 20 -4.96 15.60 12.02
CA ALA A 20 -5.82 15.81 10.85
C ALA A 20 -6.19 14.46 10.17
N LEU A 21 -5.25 13.52 10.07
CA LEU A 21 -5.55 12.18 9.55
C LEU A 21 -6.53 11.39 10.43
N VAL A 22 -6.55 11.65 11.73
CA VAL A 22 -7.49 11.01 12.67
C VAL A 22 -8.86 11.66 12.59
N GLU A 23 -8.93 12.99 12.52
CA GLU A 23 -10.16 13.80 12.50
C GLU A 23 -10.89 13.74 11.15
N MET A 24 -10.18 13.47 10.04
CA MET A 24 -10.77 13.31 8.71
C MET A 24 -11.63 12.03 8.56
N ALA A 25 -11.60 11.15 9.56
CA ALA A 25 -12.34 9.88 9.60
C ALA A 25 -13.81 10.01 9.15
N PRO A 26 -14.42 8.94 8.61
CA PRO A 26 -15.73 9.01 7.97
C PRO A 26 -16.76 9.66 8.89
N PRO A 27 -17.63 10.52 8.32
CA PRO A 27 -18.58 11.27 9.12
C PRO A 27 -19.52 10.29 9.79
N ASP A 28 -19.59 10.35 11.12
CA ASP A 28 -20.77 9.84 11.79
C ASP A 28 -21.95 10.73 11.35
N ARG A 29 -23.12 10.14 11.07
CA ARG A 29 -24.29 10.92 10.63
C ARG A 29 -24.86 11.82 11.73
N THR A 30 -24.17 11.87 12.87
CA THR A 30 -24.54 12.52 14.12
C THR A 30 -23.55 13.62 14.54
N LEU A 31 -22.57 13.97 13.70
CA LEU A 31 -21.60 15.01 14.01
C LEU A 31 -22.28 16.35 14.27
N SER A 32 -21.89 17.00 15.37
CA SER A 32 -22.25 18.39 15.65
C SER A 32 -21.63 19.36 14.63
N PRO A 33 -22.17 20.59 14.48
CA PRO A 33 -21.61 21.59 13.57
C PRO A 33 -20.12 21.89 13.82
N GLU A 34 -19.68 21.89 15.08
CA GLU A 34 -18.28 22.11 15.46
C GLU A 34 -17.39 20.93 15.04
N GLU A 35 -17.85 19.70 15.20
CA GLU A 35 -17.12 18.50 14.77
C GLU A 35 -17.01 18.43 13.25
N ASN A 36 -18.07 18.82 12.54
CA ASN A 36 -18.01 18.90 11.09
C ASN A 36 -17.01 19.98 10.63
N GLN A 37 -16.97 21.14 11.28
CA GLN A 37 -16.00 22.18 10.97
C GLN A 37 -14.55 21.75 11.27
N ARG A 38 -14.31 21.02 12.38
CA ARG A 38 -12.99 20.43 12.67
C ARG A 38 -12.57 19.43 11.60
N ARG A 39 -13.49 18.58 11.16
CA ARG A 39 -13.27 17.59 10.10
C ARG A 39 -12.96 18.26 8.76
N GLU A 40 -13.69 19.32 8.38
CA GLU A 40 -13.41 20.08 7.16
C GLU A 40 -12.01 20.69 7.16
N ARG A 41 -11.58 21.28 8.28
CA ARG A 41 -10.21 21.78 8.43
C ARG A 41 -9.16 20.66 8.31
N ALA A 42 -9.46 19.49 8.88
CA ALA A 42 -8.59 18.32 8.78
C ALA A 42 -8.46 17.83 7.33
N ILE A 43 -9.56 17.80 6.57
CA ILE A 43 -9.56 17.43 5.16
C ILE A 43 -8.68 18.38 4.34
N VAL A 44 -8.84 19.70 4.54
CA VAL A 44 -8.07 20.71 3.81
C VAL A 44 -6.57 20.54 4.09
N MET A 45 -6.19 20.39 5.36
CA MET A 45 -4.79 20.20 5.74
C MET A 45 -4.17 18.93 5.13
N VAL A 46 -4.88 17.80 5.16
CA VAL A 46 -4.40 16.55 4.55
C VAL A 46 -4.31 16.67 3.03
N PHE A 47 -5.26 17.36 2.39
CA PHE A 47 -5.24 17.61 0.95
C PHE A 47 -4.03 18.46 0.54
N GLU A 48 -3.80 19.59 1.21
CA GLU A 48 -2.65 20.47 0.91
C GLU A 48 -1.32 19.73 1.04
N GLU A 49 -1.17 18.94 2.12
CA GLU A 49 0.03 18.15 2.34
C GLU A 49 0.19 17.04 1.29
N LEU A 50 -0.90 16.36 0.92
CA LEU A 50 -0.90 15.38 -0.18
C LEU A 50 -0.47 16.01 -1.50
N SER A 51 -1.03 17.16 -1.86
CA SER A 51 -0.66 17.89 -3.08
C SER A 51 0.82 18.29 -3.08
N ARG A 52 1.33 18.73 -1.92
CA ARG A 52 2.75 19.07 -1.76
C ARG A 52 3.67 17.85 -1.92
N LEU A 53 3.29 16.72 -1.33
CA LEU A 53 4.05 15.48 -1.41
C LEU A 53 3.99 14.87 -2.83
N ALA A 54 2.83 14.89 -3.48
CA ALA A 54 2.64 14.35 -4.82
C ALA A 54 3.53 15.02 -5.86
N ARG A 55 3.78 16.33 -5.75
CA ARG A 55 4.74 17.03 -6.63
C ARG A 55 6.15 16.45 -6.60
N ARG A 56 6.53 15.77 -5.51
CA ARG A 56 7.88 15.19 -5.31
C ARG A 56 7.98 13.73 -5.69
N VAL A 57 6.87 12.99 -5.67
CA VAL A 57 6.89 11.53 -5.75
C VAL A 57 5.94 10.95 -6.79
N VAL A 58 5.23 11.79 -7.55
CA VAL A 58 4.27 11.37 -8.58
C VAL A 58 4.52 12.12 -9.88
N GLU A 59 4.39 11.42 -11.01
CA GLU A 59 4.43 12.00 -12.35
C GLU A 59 3.33 13.04 -12.61
N PRO A 60 3.62 14.21 -13.23
CA PRO A 60 2.65 15.31 -13.43
C PRO A 60 1.30 14.88 -13.98
N ALA A 61 1.28 13.94 -14.92
CA ALA A 61 0.06 13.46 -15.59
C ALA A 61 -0.96 12.82 -14.64
N HIS A 62 -0.53 12.25 -13.52
CA HIS A 62 -1.39 11.49 -12.59
C HIS A 62 -1.63 12.21 -11.26
N ARG A 63 -0.95 13.33 -10.97
CA ARG A 63 -0.92 13.96 -9.64
C ARG A 63 -2.30 14.22 -9.06
N ASP A 64 -3.13 14.96 -9.79
CA ASP A 64 -4.43 15.42 -9.27
C ASP A 64 -5.41 14.25 -9.08
N GLU A 65 -5.39 13.27 -9.98
CA GLU A 65 -6.20 12.06 -9.87
C GLU A 65 -5.77 11.24 -8.64
N LEU A 66 -4.47 11.01 -8.46
CA LEU A 66 -3.98 10.18 -7.36
C LEU A 66 -4.15 10.86 -5.99
N VAL A 67 -3.95 12.17 -5.91
CA VAL A 67 -4.23 12.96 -4.69
C VAL A 67 -5.70 12.84 -4.31
N SER A 68 -6.61 13.07 -5.27
CA SER A 68 -8.06 13.01 -5.04
C SER A 68 -8.50 11.60 -4.64
N ASN A 69 -8.00 10.57 -5.33
CA ASN A 69 -8.30 9.17 -5.04
C ASN A 69 -7.82 8.75 -3.65
N LEU A 70 -6.61 9.16 -3.27
CA LEU A 70 -6.05 8.84 -1.97
C LEU A 70 -6.80 9.57 -0.85
N LEU A 71 -7.08 10.88 -1.02
CA LEU A 71 -7.88 11.65 -0.07
C LEU A 71 -9.24 10.98 0.17
N TYR A 72 -9.95 10.60 -0.90
CA TYR A 72 -11.24 9.93 -0.80
C TYR A 72 -11.18 8.58 -0.07
N ARG A 73 -10.10 7.81 -0.26
CA ARG A 73 -9.89 6.56 0.49
C ARG A 73 -9.70 6.83 1.99
N LEU A 74 -8.93 7.85 2.34
CA LEU A 74 -8.66 8.22 3.73
C LEU A 74 -9.91 8.75 4.43
N MET A 75 -10.75 9.50 3.71
CA MET A 75 -12.06 9.94 4.23
C MET A 75 -13.03 8.77 4.48
N LYS A 76 -12.89 7.66 3.74
CA LYS A 76 -13.74 6.48 3.88
C LYS A 76 -13.23 5.48 4.92
N ASN A 77 -11.92 5.35 5.04
CA ASN A 77 -11.28 4.35 5.86
C ASN A 77 -10.42 5.05 6.91
N ARG A 78 -10.82 4.95 8.18
CA ARG A 78 -10.00 5.45 9.29
C ARG A 78 -8.61 4.79 9.21
N PRO A 79 -7.50 5.56 9.18
CA PRO A 79 -6.18 4.97 9.32
C PRO A 79 -6.17 4.15 10.62
N GLY A 80 -5.76 2.88 10.54
CA GLY A 80 -5.76 1.97 11.69
C GLY A 80 -4.98 2.57 12.87
N PRO A 81 -5.32 2.20 14.12
CA PRO A 81 -4.89 2.95 15.30
C PRO A 81 -3.36 3.10 15.40
N ARG A 82 -2.92 4.37 15.53
CA ARG A 82 -1.68 4.91 16.14
C ARG A 82 -0.30 4.38 15.70
N ARG A 83 -0.17 3.30 14.90
CA ARG A 83 1.15 2.79 14.50
C ARG A 83 1.83 3.53 13.34
N TYR A 84 1.10 4.32 12.56
CA TYR A 84 1.62 4.99 11.36
C TYR A 84 1.43 6.52 11.34
N THR A 85 0.85 7.08 12.40
CA THR A 85 0.58 8.51 12.55
C THR A 85 0.88 8.94 13.98
N ALA A 86 1.93 8.40 14.60
CA ALA A 86 2.31 8.77 15.97
C ALA A 86 2.70 10.25 16.07
N ASP A 87 3.28 10.76 14.98
CA ASP A 87 3.75 12.13 14.77
C ASP A 87 3.53 12.53 13.30
N ASP A 88 3.92 13.77 12.97
CA ASP A 88 3.78 14.32 11.62
C ASP A 88 4.74 13.70 10.62
N GLU A 89 5.91 13.23 11.04
CA GLU A 89 6.86 12.56 10.16
C GLU A 89 6.32 11.19 9.71
N GLY A 90 5.81 10.39 10.65
CA GLY A 90 5.11 9.14 10.37
C GLY A 90 3.87 9.37 9.50
N ALA A 91 3.10 10.42 9.78
CA ALA A 91 1.95 10.80 8.95
C ALA A 91 2.37 11.13 7.50
N ARG A 92 3.45 11.90 7.28
CA ARG A 92 3.98 12.16 5.93
C ARG A 92 4.47 10.88 5.26
N ALA A 93 5.20 10.02 5.97
CA ALA A 93 5.67 8.74 5.43
C ALA A 93 4.49 7.83 5.02
N TYR A 94 3.42 7.82 5.82
CA TYR A 94 2.18 7.11 5.50
C TYR A 94 1.52 7.65 4.21
N LEU A 95 1.43 8.97 4.06
CA LEU A 95 0.89 9.61 2.86
C LEU A 95 1.74 9.34 1.61
N VAL A 96 3.06 9.45 1.70
CA VAL A 96 4.00 9.14 0.60
C VAL A 96 3.85 7.68 0.16
N ARG A 97 3.73 6.75 1.11
CA ARG A 97 3.49 5.34 0.80
C ARG A 97 2.15 5.15 0.08
N GLY A 98 1.12 5.87 0.50
CA GLY A 98 -0.18 5.89 -0.18
C GLY A 98 -0.08 6.35 -1.63
N LEU A 99 0.62 7.45 -1.88
CA LEU A 99 0.82 8.02 -3.22
C LEU A 99 1.58 7.07 -4.14
N ARG A 100 2.70 6.51 -3.67
CA ARG A 100 3.49 5.53 -4.45
C ARG A 100 2.68 4.28 -4.80
N ASN A 101 1.85 3.80 -3.87
CA ASN A 101 0.98 2.66 -4.16
C ASN A 101 -0.07 3.00 -5.23
N GLN A 102 -0.64 4.21 -5.18
CA GLN A 102 -1.57 4.68 -6.22
C GLN A 102 -0.93 4.83 -7.58
N GLU A 103 0.31 5.31 -7.64
CA GLU A 103 1.04 5.44 -8.88
C GLU A 103 1.39 4.08 -9.48
N LYS A 104 1.87 3.14 -8.66
CA LYS A 104 2.06 1.75 -9.09
C LYS A 104 0.76 1.13 -9.61
N ASP A 105 -0.38 1.40 -8.96
CA ASP A 105 -1.70 0.93 -9.42
C ASP A 105 -2.10 1.59 -10.76
N ALA A 106 -1.83 2.89 -10.94
CA ALA A 106 -2.10 3.60 -12.19
C ALA A 106 -1.28 3.03 -13.36
N HIS A 107 0.04 2.88 -13.20
CA HIS A 107 0.88 2.27 -14.24
C HIS A 107 0.43 0.86 -14.62
N ARG A 108 -0.03 0.07 -13.64
CA ARG A 108 -0.59 -1.26 -13.92
C ARG A 108 -1.90 -1.20 -14.70
N ARG A 109 -2.77 -0.22 -14.41
CA ARG A 109 -4.01 0.00 -15.18
C ARG A 109 -3.67 0.40 -16.62
N ASP A 110 -2.75 1.33 -16.81
CA ASP A 110 -2.32 1.78 -18.14
C ASP A 110 -1.71 0.64 -18.95
N ALA A 111 -0.83 -0.16 -18.33
CA ALA A 111 -0.24 -1.34 -18.96
C ALA A 111 -1.29 -2.39 -19.36
N ARG A 112 -2.32 -2.60 -18.53
CA ARG A 112 -3.44 -3.52 -18.85
C ARG A 112 -4.33 -2.97 -19.96
N GLN A 113 -4.57 -1.67 -19.97
CA GLN A 113 -5.39 -1.03 -21.00
C GLN A 113 -4.69 -1.02 -22.36
N ALA A 114 -3.37 -0.76 -22.38
CA ALA A 114 -2.54 -0.89 -23.58
C ALA A 114 -2.50 -2.33 -24.13
N ASN A 115 -2.64 -3.34 -23.28
CA ASN A 115 -2.69 -4.75 -23.69
C ASN A 115 -4.10 -5.22 -24.10
N ARG A 116 -5.18 -4.52 -23.72
CA ARG A 116 -6.57 -4.86 -24.09
C ARG A 116 -7.00 -4.29 -25.44
N CYS A 117 -6.40 -3.18 -25.88
CA CYS A 117 -6.64 -2.60 -27.21
C CYS A 117 -5.36 -2.62 -28.06
N PRO A 118 -4.97 -3.76 -28.65
CA PRO A 118 -3.95 -3.74 -29.69
C PRO A 118 -4.58 -3.13 -30.95
N ASP A 119 -4.34 -1.85 -31.22
CA ASP A 119 -4.59 -1.32 -32.56
C ASP A 119 -3.70 -2.11 -33.55
N PRO A 120 -4.27 -2.80 -34.55
CA PRO A 120 -3.49 -3.58 -35.52
C PRO A 120 -2.46 -2.74 -36.29
N ARG A 121 -2.60 -1.42 -36.32
CA ARG A 121 -1.71 -0.48 -37.02
C ARG A 121 -0.49 -0.06 -36.21
N ASP A 122 -0.46 -0.31 -34.90
CA ASP A 122 0.65 0.11 -34.03
C ASP A 122 1.78 -0.91 -33.89
N ARG A 123 1.65 -2.09 -34.52
CA ARG A 123 2.72 -3.09 -34.51
C ARG A 123 3.93 -2.68 -35.35
N ASP A 124 3.71 -1.89 -36.40
CA ASP A 124 4.78 -1.35 -37.25
C ASP A 124 5.24 0.06 -36.83
N SER A 125 4.41 0.83 -36.12
CA SER A 125 4.75 2.18 -35.64
C SER A 125 5.74 2.19 -34.46
N ARG A 126 5.81 1.12 -33.66
CA ARG A 126 6.72 1.03 -32.50
C ARG A 126 8.21 0.90 -32.85
N LYS A 127 8.55 0.74 -34.14
CA LYS A 127 9.94 0.81 -34.61
C LYS A 127 10.34 2.18 -35.16
N ALA A 128 9.44 3.16 -35.25
CA ALA A 128 9.68 4.40 -35.98
C ALA A 128 9.34 5.71 -35.24
N ARG A 129 9.04 5.67 -33.94
CA ARG A 129 8.91 6.88 -33.11
C ARG A 129 9.70 6.74 -31.81
N ALA A 130 11.01 6.90 -31.92
CA ALA A 130 11.75 7.61 -30.90
C ALA A 130 11.55 9.10 -31.20
N PRO A 131 10.94 9.90 -30.30
CA PRO A 131 11.28 11.30 -30.23
C PRO A 131 12.66 11.37 -29.58
N GLU A 132 13.61 11.93 -30.32
CA GLU A 132 14.79 12.59 -29.78
C GLU A 132 14.28 13.75 -28.90
N ASP A 133 13.97 13.46 -27.63
CA ASP A 133 13.96 14.48 -26.61
C ASP A 133 15.35 14.43 -25.97
N GLU A 134 16.11 15.51 -26.19
CA GLU A 134 17.45 15.69 -25.64
C GLU A 134 17.44 15.42 -24.13
N ASP A 135 18.10 14.31 -23.79
CA ASP A 135 18.55 13.96 -22.46
C ASP A 135 19.27 15.16 -21.83
N PHE A 136 18.58 15.89 -20.94
CA PHE A 136 19.23 16.41 -19.75
C PHE A 136 19.25 15.28 -18.71
N VAL A 137 19.91 14.19 -19.06
CA VAL A 137 20.41 13.19 -18.12
C VAL A 137 21.59 13.86 -17.45
N ASP A 138 21.39 14.34 -16.22
CA ASP A 138 22.51 14.52 -15.30
C ASP A 138 23.27 13.18 -15.34
N PRO A 139 24.56 13.13 -15.71
CA PRO A 139 25.26 11.87 -15.88
C PRO A 139 25.18 11.12 -14.55
N GLU A 140 24.34 10.08 -14.48
CA GLU A 140 24.26 9.16 -13.35
C GLU A 140 25.69 8.77 -13.03
N THR A 141 26.15 9.19 -11.86
CA THR A 141 27.53 8.94 -11.49
C THR A 141 27.70 7.42 -11.40
N PRO A 142 28.87 6.86 -11.75
CA PRO A 142 29.12 5.42 -11.64
C PRO A 142 28.78 4.84 -10.26
N ASP A 143 28.76 5.69 -9.23
CA ASP A 143 28.40 5.38 -7.85
C ASP A 143 26.88 5.14 -7.68
N ASP A 144 26.01 5.86 -8.40
CA ASP A 144 24.56 5.69 -8.36
C ASP A 144 24.12 4.35 -8.97
N ASN A 145 24.78 3.93 -10.05
CA ASN A 145 24.53 2.63 -10.69
C ASN A 145 24.98 1.45 -9.80
N LEU A 146 26.11 1.60 -9.10
CA LEU A 146 26.57 0.60 -8.13
C LEU A 146 25.62 0.48 -6.94
N GLN A 147 25.08 1.60 -6.45
CA GLN A 147 24.10 1.61 -5.36
C GLN A 147 22.75 1.02 -5.77
N GLN A 148 22.31 1.22 -7.02
CA GLN A 148 21.11 0.58 -7.56
C GLN A 148 21.28 -0.94 -7.69
N ASP A 149 22.41 -1.40 -8.22
CA ASP A 149 22.74 -2.82 -8.34
C ASP A 149 22.84 -3.51 -6.98
N GLU A 150 23.45 -2.84 -6.00
CA GLU A 150 23.56 -3.36 -4.63
C GLU A 150 22.19 -3.47 -3.95
N ARG A 151 21.33 -2.46 -4.11
CA ARG A 151 19.94 -2.51 -3.61
C ARG A 151 19.12 -3.60 -4.28
N ALA A 152 19.23 -3.76 -5.61
CA ALA A 152 18.52 -4.80 -6.34
C ALA A 152 18.96 -6.20 -5.88
N ARG A 153 20.26 -6.40 -5.63
CA ARG A 153 20.78 -7.65 -5.05
C ARG A 153 20.26 -7.90 -3.65
N LEU A 154 20.23 -6.87 -2.79
CA LEU A 154 19.72 -6.98 -1.43
C LEU A 154 18.23 -7.32 -1.42
N GLU A 155 17.43 -6.71 -2.29
CA GLU A 155 16.00 -7.00 -2.46
C GLU A 155 15.75 -8.42 -2.98
N ALA A 156 16.55 -8.87 -3.96
CA ALA A 156 16.46 -10.24 -4.47
C ALA A 156 16.79 -11.27 -3.39
N GLU A 157 17.83 -11.02 -2.60
CA GLU A 157 18.20 -11.88 -1.49
C GLU A 157 17.12 -11.86 -0.39
N ALA A 158 16.57 -10.69 -0.06
CA ALA A 158 15.46 -10.57 0.88
C ALA A 158 14.21 -11.33 0.42
N THR A 159 13.90 -11.27 -0.88
CA THR A 159 12.81 -12.02 -1.49
C THR A 159 13.03 -13.53 -1.36
N ARG A 160 14.25 -14.00 -1.64
CA ARG A 160 14.64 -15.41 -1.45
C ARG A 160 14.50 -15.84 0.00
N GLN A 161 15.04 -15.06 0.93
CA GLN A 161 14.94 -15.33 2.38
C GLN A 161 13.48 -15.42 2.82
N LEU A 162 12.61 -14.53 2.34
CA LEU A 162 11.19 -14.51 2.71
C LEU A 162 10.43 -15.71 2.14
N PHE A 163 10.48 -15.92 0.82
CA PHE A 163 9.60 -16.87 0.13
C PHE A 163 10.14 -18.29 0.07
N ASP A 164 11.46 -18.46 -0.03
CA ASP A 164 12.06 -19.77 -0.24
C ASP A 164 12.51 -20.41 1.08
N LEU A 165 12.77 -19.59 2.12
CA LEU A 165 13.28 -20.06 3.41
C LEU A 165 12.28 -19.81 4.56
N ALA A 166 11.92 -18.56 4.83
CA ALA A 166 11.13 -18.20 6.01
C ALA A 166 9.71 -18.77 5.96
N ILE A 167 8.96 -18.49 4.89
CA ILE A 167 7.57 -18.93 4.72
C ILE A 167 7.46 -20.48 4.75
N PRO A 168 8.30 -21.24 4.03
CA PRO A 168 8.30 -22.71 4.12
C PRO A 168 8.72 -23.25 5.48
N ALA A 169 9.64 -22.60 6.21
CA ALA A 169 10.01 -23.03 7.55
C ALA A 169 8.87 -22.77 8.56
N ILE A 170 8.22 -21.62 8.47
CA ILE A 170 7.08 -21.23 9.33
C ILE A 170 5.88 -22.15 9.07
N SER A 171 5.61 -22.51 7.81
CA SER A 171 4.46 -23.34 7.44
C SER A 171 4.49 -24.74 8.07
N ARG A 172 5.68 -25.31 8.29
CA ARG A 172 5.84 -26.64 8.94
C ARG A 172 5.32 -26.67 10.38
N SER A 173 5.18 -25.52 11.02
CA SER A 173 4.63 -25.42 12.37
C SER A 173 3.09 -25.33 12.42
N LEU A 174 2.43 -25.30 11.25
CA LEU A 174 0.99 -25.14 11.13
C LEU A 174 0.26 -26.48 11.01
N GLN A 175 -1.00 -26.51 11.46
CA GLN A 175 -1.90 -27.64 11.23
C GLN A 175 -2.26 -27.84 9.76
N ASN A 176 -2.28 -26.77 8.96
CA ASN A 176 -2.51 -26.81 7.52
C ASN A 176 -1.40 -26.07 6.75
N PRO A 177 -0.22 -26.70 6.56
CA PRO A 177 0.92 -26.08 5.88
C PRO A 177 0.61 -25.74 4.42
N THR A 178 -0.07 -26.62 3.70
CA THR A 178 -0.36 -26.48 2.27
C THR A 178 -1.30 -25.31 2.00
N GLY A 179 -2.37 -25.17 2.81
CA GLY A 179 -3.28 -24.04 2.72
C GLY A 179 -2.59 -22.71 3.01
N PHE A 180 -1.69 -22.66 4.00
CA PHE A 180 -0.92 -21.44 4.28
C PHE A 180 0.00 -21.06 3.12
N LEU A 181 0.76 -22.03 2.58
CA LEU A 181 1.65 -21.81 1.44
C LEU A 181 0.89 -21.33 0.19
N ALA A 182 -0.25 -21.93 -0.11
CA ALA A 182 -1.10 -21.50 -1.22
C ALA A 182 -1.56 -20.04 -1.07
N ASN A 183 -1.97 -19.64 0.14
CA ASN A 183 -2.35 -18.25 0.43
C ASN A 183 -1.18 -17.28 0.31
N MET A 184 0.03 -17.68 0.71
CA MET A 184 1.22 -16.85 0.55
C MET A 184 1.63 -16.71 -0.92
N ALA A 185 1.49 -17.78 -1.70
CA ALA A 185 1.72 -17.75 -3.14
C ALA A 185 0.70 -16.85 -3.86
N ASP A 186 -0.58 -16.94 -3.52
CA ASP A 186 -1.62 -16.05 -4.05
C ASP A 186 -1.31 -14.57 -3.74
N LEU A 187 -0.92 -14.26 -2.51
CA LEU A 187 -0.56 -12.90 -2.11
C LEU A 187 0.67 -12.36 -2.86
N ARG A 188 1.69 -13.20 -3.09
CA ARG A 188 2.84 -12.86 -3.92
C ARG A 188 2.43 -12.63 -5.37
N ALA A 189 1.62 -13.51 -5.95
CA ALA A 189 1.16 -13.38 -7.33
C ALA A 189 0.31 -12.10 -7.55
N ILE A 190 -0.52 -11.73 -6.56
CA ILE A 190 -1.21 -10.44 -6.54
C ILE A 190 -0.22 -9.28 -6.44
N PHE A 191 0.82 -9.41 -5.62
CA PHE A 191 1.88 -8.40 -5.51
C PHE A 191 2.58 -8.16 -6.85
N ASP A 192 3.01 -9.25 -7.49
CA ASP A 192 3.71 -9.29 -8.77
C ASP A 192 2.78 -8.90 -9.96
N GLY A 193 1.46 -8.82 -9.72
CA GLY A 193 0.46 -8.49 -10.73
C GLY A 193 0.17 -9.63 -11.71
N THR A 194 0.65 -10.84 -11.42
CA THR A 194 0.45 -12.04 -12.24
C THR A 194 -0.91 -12.71 -11.99
N LEU A 195 -1.55 -12.40 -10.87
CA LEU A 195 -2.86 -12.93 -10.49
C LEU A 195 -3.76 -11.83 -9.92
N SER A 196 -5.04 -11.83 -10.27
CA SER A 196 -6.06 -10.97 -9.65
C SER A 196 -6.90 -11.73 -8.62
N VAL A 197 -7.56 -10.99 -7.72
CA VAL A 197 -8.52 -11.58 -6.77
C VAL A 197 -9.66 -12.29 -7.51
N ASP A 198 -10.09 -11.75 -8.65
CA ASP A 198 -11.19 -12.32 -9.45
C ASP A 198 -10.81 -13.65 -10.07
N GLN A 199 -9.56 -13.78 -10.54
CA GLN A 199 -9.02 -15.04 -11.04
C GLN A 199 -8.93 -16.10 -9.94
N ILE A 200 -8.62 -15.70 -8.70
CA ILE A 200 -8.64 -16.61 -7.54
C ILE A 200 -10.07 -17.05 -7.23
N VAL A 201 -11.02 -16.11 -7.25
CA VAL A 201 -12.44 -16.40 -7.01
C VAL A 201 -12.99 -17.36 -8.08
N ALA A 202 -12.67 -17.12 -9.35
CA ALA A 202 -13.04 -18.01 -10.46
C ALA A 202 -12.41 -19.40 -10.31
N ARG A 203 -11.12 -19.48 -9.95
CA ARG A 203 -10.42 -20.75 -9.67
C ARG A 203 -11.07 -21.56 -8.53
N GLU A 204 -11.74 -20.88 -7.61
CA GLU A 204 -12.46 -21.49 -6.48
C GLU A 204 -13.94 -21.79 -6.75
N GLY A 205 -14.37 -21.67 -8.00
CA GLY A 205 -15.74 -21.97 -8.41
C GLY A 205 -16.74 -20.86 -8.04
N GLY A 206 -16.27 -19.62 -7.89
CA GLY A 206 -17.16 -18.47 -7.77
C GLY A 206 -17.98 -18.28 -9.05
N THR A 207 -19.29 -18.47 -8.95
CA THR A 207 -20.28 -18.08 -9.96
C THR A 207 -20.72 -16.63 -9.72
N PRO A 208 -21.39 -15.95 -10.67
CA PRO A 208 -21.92 -14.61 -10.44
C PRO A 208 -22.73 -14.48 -9.13
N GLU A 209 -23.54 -15.49 -8.80
CA GLU A 209 -24.40 -15.51 -7.61
C GLU A 209 -23.62 -15.74 -6.30
N THR A 210 -22.46 -16.38 -6.38
CA THR A 210 -21.64 -16.75 -5.21
C THR A 210 -20.35 -15.93 -5.09
N TYR A 211 -20.06 -15.09 -6.08
CA TYR A 211 -18.82 -14.34 -6.22
C TYR A 211 -18.47 -13.54 -4.96
N THR A 212 -19.41 -12.76 -4.42
CA THR A 212 -19.19 -11.96 -3.21
C THR A 212 -18.85 -12.82 -1.99
N THR A 213 -19.52 -13.96 -1.85
CA THR A 213 -19.28 -14.92 -0.75
C THR A 213 -17.89 -15.55 -0.86
N VAL A 214 -17.51 -16.00 -2.06
CA VAL A 214 -16.19 -16.59 -2.32
C VAL A 214 -15.09 -15.55 -2.16
N ARG A 215 -15.28 -14.34 -2.69
CA ARG A 215 -14.35 -13.22 -2.54
C ARG A 215 -14.12 -12.83 -1.08
N ASN A 216 -15.18 -12.76 -0.27
CA ASN A 216 -15.06 -12.51 1.17
C ASN A 216 -14.29 -13.63 1.87
N ARG A 217 -14.49 -14.90 1.47
CA ARG A 217 -13.73 -16.03 1.99
C ARG A 217 -12.24 -15.92 1.64
N VAL A 218 -11.90 -15.60 0.39
CA VAL A 218 -10.53 -15.35 -0.09
C VAL A 218 -9.88 -14.20 0.69
N TYR A 219 -10.60 -13.10 0.90
CA TYR A 219 -10.10 -11.98 1.70
C TYR A 219 -9.80 -12.40 3.15
N GLN A 220 -10.72 -13.11 3.80
CA GLN A 220 -10.53 -13.52 5.20
C GLN A 220 -9.38 -14.51 5.37
N ARG A 221 -9.17 -15.45 4.44
CA ARG A 221 -8.02 -16.36 4.52
C ARG A 221 -6.69 -15.62 4.29
N HIS A 222 -6.62 -14.68 3.35
CA HIS A 222 -5.42 -13.87 3.11
C HIS A 222 -5.10 -13.00 4.32
N LYS A 223 -6.13 -12.39 4.92
CA LYS A 223 -6.00 -11.64 6.18
C LYS A 223 -5.46 -12.52 7.30
N ARG A 224 -5.98 -13.74 7.47
CA ARG A 224 -5.49 -14.69 8.49
C ARG A 224 -4.07 -15.14 8.23
N ALA A 225 -3.72 -15.47 6.98
CA ALA A 225 -2.38 -15.89 6.58
C ALA A 225 -1.35 -14.78 6.87
N ARG A 226 -1.65 -13.53 6.47
CA ARG A 226 -0.83 -12.37 6.79
C ARG A 226 -0.69 -12.16 8.29
N ALA A 227 -1.80 -12.15 9.03
CA ALA A 227 -1.79 -11.93 10.46
C ALA A 227 -0.92 -12.97 11.17
N TYR A 228 -0.97 -14.22 10.71
CA TYR A 228 -0.10 -15.28 11.24
C TYR A 228 1.39 -14.99 11.02
N LEU A 229 1.76 -14.43 9.87
CA LEU A 229 3.15 -14.13 9.53
C LEU A 229 3.68 -12.87 10.24
N LEU A 230 2.89 -11.79 10.24
CA LEU A 230 3.33 -10.43 10.57
C LEU A 230 2.77 -9.87 11.89
N GLU A 231 1.68 -10.43 12.41
CA GLU A 231 1.01 -9.90 13.59
C GLU A 231 1.27 -10.78 14.81
N VAL A 232 1.23 -10.16 15.99
CA VAL A 232 1.25 -10.87 17.27
C VAL A 232 -0.16 -11.43 17.53
N PRO A 233 -0.32 -12.73 17.85
CA PRO A 233 -1.62 -13.28 18.21
C PRO A 233 -2.24 -12.52 19.39
N ARG A 234 -3.50 -12.08 19.26
CA ARG A 234 -4.18 -11.29 20.32
C ARG A 234 -4.26 -12.02 21.66
N ASN A 235 -4.23 -13.34 21.66
CA ASN A 235 -4.27 -14.19 22.84
C ASN A 235 -2.89 -14.45 23.48
N ARG A 236 -1.81 -13.93 22.89
CA ARG A 236 -0.42 -14.03 23.38
C ARG A 236 0.32 -12.72 23.07
N PRO A 237 -0.01 -11.62 23.78
CA PRO A 237 0.55 -10.31 23.50
C PRO A 237 2.07 -10.22 23.69
N ASP A 238 2.64 -11.15 24.45
CA ASP A 238 4.08 -11.23 24.71
C ASP A 238 4.86 -12.01 23.62
N ASP A 239 4.15 -12.65 22.67
CA ASP A 239 4.79 -13.33 21.54
C ASP A 239 5.29 -12.30 20.51
N VAL A 240 6.40 -12.62 19.84
CA VAL A 240 6.86 -11.88 18.66
C VAL A 240 6.20 -12.41 17.38
N PRO A 241 6.03 -11.60 16.31
CA PRO A 241 5.54 -12.09 15.03
C PRO A 241 6.38 -13.25 14.50
N ARG A 242 5.74 -14.21 13.82
CA ARG A 242 6.43 -15.45 13.36
C ARG A 242 7.60 -15.17 12.43
N LEU A 243 7.45 -14.20 11.53
CA LEU A 243 8.56 -13.76 10.68
C LEU A 243 9.69 -13.15 11.51
N THR A 244 9.37 -12.36 12.54
CA THR A 244 10.38 -11.78 13.43
C THR A 244 11.13 -12.85 14.21
N ALA A 245 10.42 -13.83 14.79
CA ALA A 245 11.03 -14.96 15.48
C ALA A 245 11.97 -15.77 14.57
N TRP A 246 11.55 -15.98 13.31
CA TRP A 246 12.35 -16.69 12.33
C TRP A 246 13.62 -15.90 11.98
N LEU A 247 13.51 -14.60 11.71
CA LEU A 247 14.65 -13.73 11.39
C LEU A 247 15.68 -13.70 12.52
N THR A 248 15.23 -13.58 13.77
CA THR A 248 16.12 -13.63 14.94
C THR A 248 16.87 -14.96 15.03
N ARG A 249 16.20 -16.09 14.73
CA ARG A 249 16.84 -17.41 14.76
C ARG A 249 17.77 -17.63 13.56
N ALA A 250 17.44 -17.09 12.40
CA ALA A 250 18.23 -17.22 11.18
C ALA A 250 19.58 -16.50 11.27
N GLY A 251 19.73 -15.53 12.20
CA GLY A 251 20.99 -14.84 12.44
C GLY A 251 21.48 -14.02 11.23
N LEU A 252 20.54 -13.49 10.44
CA LEU A 252 20.85 -12.70 9.26
C LEU A 252 21.48 -11.35 9.65
N PRO A 253 22.30 -10.74 8.77
CA PRO A 253 22.75 -9.36 8.94
C PRO A 253 21.57 -8.40 9.14
N SER A 254 21.78 -7.31 9.88
CA SER A 254 20.72 -6.34 10.19
C SER A 254 20.10 -5.73 8.94
N GLU A 255 20.93 -5.37 7.95
CA GLU A 255 20.49 -4.79 6.68
C GLU A 255 19.55 -5.75 5.91
N LEU A 256 19.93 -7.02 5.80
CA LEU A 256 19.10 -8.04 5.16
C LEU A 256 17.82 -8.32 5.97
N THR A 257 17.90 -8.26 7.31
CA THR A 257 16.74 -8.44 8.19
C THR A 257 15.71 -7.33 7.98
N ASP A 258 16.16 -6.08 7.91
CA ASP A 258 15.29 -4.94 7.67
C ASP A 258 14.71 -4.96 6.26
N GLU A 259 15.50 -5.39 5.28
CA GLU A 259 15.02 -5.56 3.91
C GLU A 259 13.96 -6.66 3.78
N VAL A 260 14.14 -7.82 4.44
CA VAL A 260 13.11 -8.87 4.48
C VAL A 260 11.81 -8.35 5.11
N ARG A 261 11.90 -7.54 6.17
CA ARG A 261 10.72 -6.91 6.79
C ARG A 261 10.08 -5.89 5.84
N ARG A 262 10.87 -5.11 5.11
CA ARG A 262 10.40 -4.16 4.10
C ARG A 262 9.61 -4.89 3.02
N VAL A 263 10.21 -5.90 2.39
CA VAL A 263 9.58 -6.73 1.34
C VAL A 263 8.30 -7.40 1.87
N ALA A 264 8.34 -7.99 3.06
CA ALA A 264 7.15 -8.63 3.63
C ALA A 264 6.00 -7.64 3.89
N ASN A 265 6.31 -6.45 4.39
CA ASN A 265 5.30 -5.41 4.60
C ASN A 265 4.74 -4.86 3.28
N GLU A 266 5.54 -4.81 2.22
CA GLU A 266 5.10 -4.35 0.90
C GLU A 266 4.23 -5.40 0.20
N VAL A 267 4.68 -6.65 0.18
CA VAL A 267 3.97 -7.76 -0.47
C VAL A 267 2.64 -8.05 0.22
N PHE A 268 2.64 -8.11 1.55
CA PHE A 268 1.46 -8.48 2.32
C PHE A 268 0.63 -7.27 2.79
N ALA A 269 0.91 -6.06 2.31
CA ALA A 269 0.08 -4.90 2.61
C ALA A 269 -1.41 -5.20 2.34
N PRO A 270 -2.36 -4.75 3.21
CA PRO A 270 -3.78 -4.91 2.92
C PRO A 270 -4.13 -4.22 1.60
N ARG A 271 -4.41 -5.00 0.56
CA ARG A 271 -4.92 -4.49 -0.72
C ARG A 271 -6.42 -4.61 -0.73
N VAL A 272 -7.11 -3.47 -0.84
CA VAL A 272 -8.54 -3.43 -1.13
C VAL A 272 -8.66 -3.25 -2.63
N ASP A 273 -8.61 -4.36 -3.38
CA ASP A 273 -9.03 -4.33 -4.78
C ASP A 273 -10.54 -4.12 -4.80
N ARG A 274 -11.00 -2.97 -5.31
CA ARG A 274 -12.39 -2.83 -5.77
C ARG A 274 -12.47 -3.55 -7.10
N GLY A 275 -12.85 -4.83 -7.09
CA GLY A 275 -13.05 -5.61 -8.33
C GLY A 275 -14.04 -4.92 -9.26
N GLU A 276 -13.75 -4.93 -10.56
CA GLU A 276 -14.56 -4.36 -11.66
C GLU A 276 -16.00 -4.91 -11.66
N ALA A 277 -16.23 -6.12 -11.15
CA ALA A 277 -17.55 -6.74 -11.08
C ALA A 277 -18.59 -5.97 -10.23
N ALA A 278 -18.16 -5.05 -9.35
CA ALA A 278 -19.09 -4.20 -8.60
C ALA A 278 -19.65 -3.01 -9.41
N LEU A 279 -19.12 -2.76 -10.62
CA LEU A 279 -19.59 -1.69 -11.51
C LEU A 279 -20.64 -2.16 -12.52
N GLU A 280 -20.76 -3.47 -12.77
CA GLU A 280 -21.77 -4.01 -13.70
C GLU A 280 -23.17 -4.10 -13.07
N GLU A 281 -23.29 -4.28 -11.74
CA GLU A 281 -24.58 -4.27 -11.04
C GLU A 281 -25.18 -2.86 -10.81
N GLN A 282 -24.50 -1.79 -11.21
CA GLN A 282 -25.03 -0.41 -11.13
C GLN A 282 -25.51 0.14 -12.48
N VAL A 283 -25.47 -0.68 -13.53
CA VAL A 283 -26.01 -0.37 -14.85
C VAL A 283 -26.90 -1.53 -15.32
N SER A 284 -28.00 -1.76 -14.60
CA SER A 284 -29.18 -2.49 -15.10
C SER A 284 -30.42 -2.09 -14.31
#